data_AF-A0A8I1N2X7-F1
#
_entry.id   AF-A0A8I1N2X7-F1
#
_cell.length_a   1.000
_cell.length_b   1.000
_cell.length_c   1.000
_cell.angle_alpha   90.00
_cell.angle_beta   90.00
_cell.angle_gamma   90.00
#
_symmetry.space_group_name_H-M   'P 1'
#
loop_
_entity.id
_entity.type
_entity.pdbx_description
1 polymer ?
#
loop_
_entity_poly.entity_id
_entity_poly.type
_entity_poly.pdbx_seq_one_letter_code
_entity_poly.pdbx_strand_id
1 'polypeptide(L)'
;MQVSIRELKAHLSRYLAQARQGTALEITSHRRVVARVTGIPESGPPALGELIARGAAQWDGHKPQGAHIALSQGGTPVSRLVLEDRG
;
A
#
# COMPACT_ATOMS: atom_id res chain seq x y z
N MET A 1 -1.05 12.35 -9.79
CA MET A 1 -0.58 13.33 -10.79
C MET A 1 -1.28 13.09 -12.11
N GLN A 2 -1.80 14.12 -12.79
CA GLN A 2 -2.48 13.95 -14.08
C GLN A 2 -1.52 14.16 -15.26
N VAL A 3 -1.55 13.25 -16.22
CA VAL A 3 -0.70 13.27 -17.42
C VAL A 3 -1.59 12.99 -18.63
N SER A 4 -1.41 13.75 -19.72
CA SER A 4 -2.15 13.47 -20.95
C SER A 4 -1.61 12.22 -21.66
N ILE A 5 -2.44 11.52 -22.41
CA ILE A 5 -2.00 10.34 -23.17
C ILE A 5 -0.89 10.66 -24.18
N ARG A 6 -0.85 11.91 -24.68
CA ARG A 6 0.22 12.41 -25.56
C ARG A 6 1.53 12.54 -24.80
N GLU A 7 1.48 13.16 -23.63
CA GLU A 7 2.65 13.40 -22.77
C GLU A 7 3.24 12.08 -22.25
N LEU A 8 2.37 11.15 -21.85
CA LEU A 8 2.79 9.82 -21.42
C LEU A 8 3.53 9.06 -22.52
N LYS A 9 3.07 9.13 -23.78
CA LYS A 9 3.73 8.49 -24.92
C LYS A 9 5.10 9.11 -25.20
N ALA A 10 5.24 10.43 -25.06
CA ALA A 10 6.50 11.14 -25.31
C ALA A 10 7.57 10.84 -24.25
N HIS A 11 7.17 10.61 -22.99
CA HIS A 11 8.10 10.46 -21.87
C HIS A 11 7.81 9.23 -21.00
N LEU A 12 7.45 8.11 -21.63
CA LEU A 12 6.97 6.91 -20.94
C LEU A 12 7.93 6.44 -19.83
N SER A 13 9.21 6.30 -20.14
CA SER A 13 10.21 5.82 -19.17
C SER A 13 10.31 6.69 -17.92
N ARG A 14 10.24 8.03 -18.08
CA ARG A 14 10.26 8.97 -16.96
C ARG A 14 9.05 8.77 -16.06
N TYR A 15 7.86 8.67 -16.64
CA TYR A 15 6.65 8.48 -15.87
C TYR A 15 6.60 7.11 -15.19
N LEU A 16 7.04 6.04 -15.86
CA LEU A 16 7.14 4.72 -15.24
C LEU A 16 8.12 4.70 -14.07
N ALA A 17 9.25 5.42 -14.15
CA ALA A 17 10.18 5.56 -13.03
C ALA A 17 9.52 6.26 -11.83
N GLN A 18 8.74 7.33 -12.06
CA GLN A 18 7.97 8.01 -11.02
C GLN A 18 6.88 7.10 -10.42
N ALA A 19 6.21 6.31 -11.25
CA ALA A 19 5.23 5.34 -10.79
C ALA A 19 5.87 4.30 -9.87
N ARG A 20 7.03 3.76 -10.27
CA ARG A 20 7.80 2.79 -9.46
C ARG A 20 8.27 3.37 -8.12
N GLN A 21 8.51 4.67 -8.05
CA GLN A 21 8.79 5.40 -6.80
C GLN A 21 7.54 5.67 -5.94
N GLY A 22 6.37 5.17 -6.34
CA GLY A 22 5.12 5.28 -5.58
C GLY A 22 4.19 6.41 -6.02
N THR A 23 4.53 7.16 -7.08
CA THR A 23 3.65 8.24 -7.58
C THR A 23 2.52 7.65 -8.42
N ALA A 24 1.27 7.76 -7.97
CA ALA A 24 0.12 7.39 -8.79
C ALA A 24 -0.11 8.39 -9.96
N LEU A 25 -0.10 7.87 -11.18
CA LEU A 25 -0.35 8.61 -12.41
C LEU A 25 -1.79 8.41 -12.88
N GLU A 26 -2.51 9.50 -13.13
CA GLU A 26 -3.82 9.48 -13.78
C GLU A 26 -3.66 9.92 -15.23
N ILE A 27 -3.99 9.03 -16.15
CA ILE A 27 -3.84 9.27 -17.58
C ILE A 27 -5.14 9.88 -18.07
N THR A 28 -5.03 11.00 -18.79
CA THR A 28 -6.16 11.70 -19.38
C THR A 28 -6.17 11.61 -20.90
N SER A 29 -7.36 11.44 -21.47
CA SER A 29 -7.63 11.58 -22.90
C SER A 29 -8.81 12.53 -23.07
N HIS A 30 -8.69 13.52 -23.95
CA HIS A 30 -9.72 14.55 -24.14
C HIS A 30 -10.25 15.14 -22.82
N ARG A 31 -9.34 15.47 -21.89
CA ARG A 31 -9.64 16.00 -20.54
C ARG A 31 -10.42 15.08 -19.60
N ARG A 32 -10.58 13.80 -19.95
CA ARG A 32 -11.19 12.79 -19.08
C ARG A 32 -10.13 11.81 -18.61
N VAL A 33 -10.16 11.43 -17.33
CA VAL A 33 -9.31 10.37 -16.80
C VAL A 33 -9.77 9.03 -17.41
N VAL A 34 -8.85 8.32 -18.04
CA VAL A 34 -9.13 7.05 -18.75
C VAL A 34 -8.38 5.86 -18.15
N ALA A 35 -7.30 6.11 -17.41
CA ALA A 35 -6.53 5.05 -16.77
C ALA A 35 -5.75 5.60 -15.56
N ARG A 36 -5.30 4.69 -14.70
CA ARG A 36 -4.36 4.98 -13.62
C ARG A 36 -3.19 4.01 -13.70
N VAL A 37 -1.97 4.52 -13.57
CA VAL A 37 -0.75 3.72 -13.51
C VAL A 37 -0.13 3.91 -12.13
N THR A 38 0.13 2.80 -11.46
CA THR A 38 0.80 2.75 -10.15
C THR A 38 2.01 1.84 -10.26
N GLY A 39 3.07 2.16 -9.52
CA GLY A 39 4.23 1.26 -9.42
C GLY A 39 3.85 -0.06 -8.78
N ILE A 40 4.54 -1.12 -9.22
CA ILE A 40 4.53 -2.40 -8.53
C ILE A 40 5.57 -2.30 -7.40
N PRO A 41 5.21 -2.55 -6.14
CA PRO A 41 6.17 -2.54 -5.04
C PRO A 41 7.23 -3.64 -5.26
N GLU A 42 8.52 -3.32 -5.19
CA GLU A 42 9.59 -4.33 -5.37
C GLU A 42 9.68 -5.33 -4.20
N SER A 43 9.11 -4.99 -3.04
CA SER A 43 8.84 -5.89 -1.91
C SER A 43 7.94 -5.16 -0.90
N GLY A 44 6.62 -5.27 -1.07
CA GLY A 44 5.67 -5.08 0.02
C GLY A 44 5.37 -6.44 0.65
N PRO A 45 5.14 -6.55 1.97
CA PRO A 45 5.11 -7.84 2.66
C PRO A 45 4.17 -8.81 1.93
N PRO A 46 4.70 -9.93 1.41
CA PRO A 46 3.91 -10.93 0.69
C PRO A 46 2.78 -11.51 1.56
N ALA A 47 2.87 -11.30 2.88
CA ALA A 47 1.94 -11.80 3.86
C ALA A 47 0.46 -11.54 3.49
N LEU A 48 0.04 -10.30 3.24
CA LEU A 48 -1.40 -10.04 3.08
C LEU A 48 -1.94 -10.54 1.75
N GLY A 49 -1.21 -10.33 0.66
CA GLY A 49 -1.59 -10.81 -0.67
C GLY A 49 -1.64 -12.33 -0.74
N GLU A 50 -0.63 -13.02 -0.19
CA GLU A 50 -0.63 -14.48 -0.09
C GLU A 50 -1.70 -15.01 0.87
N LEU A 51 -1.96 -14.32 1.98
CA LEU A 51 -3.06 -14.66 2.90
C LEU A 51 -4.40 -14.61 2.16
N ILE A 52 -4.63 -13.59 1.34
CA ILE A 52 -5.84 -13.49 0.51
C ILE A 52 -5.87 -14.60 -0.54
N ALA A 53 -4.76 -14.82 -1.27
CA ALA A 53 -4.68 -15.83 -2.33
C ALA A 53 -4.92 -17.27 -1.82
N ARG A 54 -4.49 -17.59 -0.59
CA ARG A 54 -4.72 -18.90 0.05
C ARG A 54 -6.02 -18.98 0.86
N GLY A 55 -6.87 -17.96 0.79
CA GLY A 55 -8.14 -17.89 1.52
C GLY A 55 -8.02 -17.71 3.04
N ALA A 56 -6.83 -17.38 3.53
CA ALA A 56 -6.56 -17.14 4.95
C ALA A 56 -6.84 -15.69 5.40
N ALA A 57 -7.16 -14.79 4.47
CA ALA A 57 -7.67 -13.46 4.77
C ALA A 57 -8.76 -13.05 3.78
N GLN A 58 -9.84 -12.47 4.31
CA GLN A 58 -10.90 -11.84 3.55
C GLN A 58 -11.29 -10.55 4.27
N TRP A 59 -11.61 -9.51 3.51
CA TRP A 59 -12.19 -8.28 4.06
C TRP A 59 -13.61 -8.11 3.54
N ASP A 60 -14.55 -7.96 4.46
CA ASP A 60 -15.99 -7.81 4.20
C ASP A 60 -16.43 -6.33 4.10
N GLY A 61 -15.47 -5.40 4.13
CA GLY A 61 -15.73 -3.95 4.08
C GLY A 61 -16.02 -3.30 5.43
N HIS A 62 -16.12 -4.07 6.51
CA HIS A 62 -16.36 -3.54 7.85
C HIS A 62 -15.06 -3.35 8.62
N LYS A 63 -15.13 -2.66 9.77
CA LYS A 63 -13.98 -2.51 10.67
C LYS A 63 -13.61 -3.90 11.21
N PRO A 64 -12.33 -4.33 11.11
CA PRO A 64 -11.90 -5.59 11.69
C PRO A 64 -12.20 -5.62 13.19
N GLN A 65 -12.80 -6.69 13.65
CA GLN A 65 -13.08 -6.87 15.09
C GLN A 65 -11.81 -7.15 15.90
N GLY A 66 -10.69 -7.41 15.22
CA GLY A 66 -9.43 -7.82 15.83
C GLY A 66 -9.39 -9.32 16.09
N ALA A 67 -8.20 -9.83 16.39
CA ALA A 67 -8.05 -11.21 16.83
C ALA A 67 -8.42 -11.33 18.31
N HIS A 68 -9.00 -12.46 18.70
CA HIS A 68 -9.16 -12.83 20.11
C HIS A 68 -7.79 -13.22 20.67
N ILE A 69 -7.01 -12.22 21.08
CA ILE A 69 -5.67 -12.44 21.63
C ILE A 69 -5.80 -12.53 23.15
N ALA A 70 -5.54 -13.72 23.69
CA ALA A 70 -5.28 -13.87 25.11
C ALA A 70 -3.83 -13.45 25.37
N LEU A 71 -3.65 -12.31 26.05
CA LEU A 71 -2.32 -11.89 26.47
C LEU A 71 -1.85 -12.79 27.61
N SER A 72 -0.64 -13.33 27.50
CA SER A 72 0.02 -13.97 28.64
C SER A 72 0.25 -12.94 29.73
N GLN A 73 0.05 -13.31 31.00
CA GLN A 73 0.23 -12.45 32.18
C GLN A 73 1.70 -12.06 32.47
N GLY A 74 2.61 -12.30 31.51
CA GLY A 74 4.04 -12.08 31.66
C GLY A 74 4.61 -11.33 30.47
N GLY A 75 5.73 -10.64 30.72
CA GLY A 75 6.46 -9.85 29.73
C GLY A 75 6.64 -8.40 30.17
N THR A 76 7.54 -7.69 29.49
CA THR A 76 7.72 -6.25 29.70
C THR A 76 6.53 -5.50 29.10
N PRO A 77 5.82 -4.67 29.89
CA PRO A 77 4.70 -3.93 29.34
C PRO A 77 5.21 -2.95 28.29
N VAL A 78 4.46 -2.80 27.20
CA VAL A 78 4.79 -1.87 26.10
C VAL A 78 4.98 -0.44 26.61
N SER A 79 4.24 -0.06 27.66
CA SER A 79 4.42 1.24 28.32
C SER A 79 5.84 1.45 28.86
N ARG A 80 6.49 0.40 29.39
CA ARG A 80 7.89 0.50 29.85
C ARG A 80 8.84 0.65 28.66
N LEU A 81 8.64 -0.11 27.58
CA LEU A 81 9.46 0.01 26.36
C LEU A 81 9.37 1.42 25.74
N VAL A 82 8.18 2.02 25.70
CA VAL A 82 7.97 3.38 25.19
C VAL A 82 8.59 4.45 26.10
N LEU A 83 8.63 4.21 27.41
CA LEU A 83 9.30 5.11 28.36
C LEU A 83 10.82 5.04 28.22
N GLU A 84 11.39 3.86 27.98
CA GLU A 84 12.82 3.64 27.75
C GLU A 84 13.32 4.30 26.46
N ASP A 85 12.52 4.30 25.38
CA ASP A 85 12.89 4.92 24.09
C ASP A 85 12.85 6.47 24.09
N ARG A 86 12.19 7.07 25.10
CA ARG A 86 12.03 8.52 25.22
C ARG A 86 13.09 9.20 26.09
N GLY A 87 13.98 8.43 26.73
CA GLY A 87 15.09 8.93 27.56
C GLY A 87 16.41 8.92 26.82
#